data_AF-K9QRN2-F1
#
_entry.id   AF-K9QRN2-F1
#
_cell.length_a   1.000
_cell.length_b   1.000
_cell.length_c   1.000
_cell.angle_alpha   90.00
_cell.angle_beta   90.00
_cell.angle_gamma   90.00
#
_symmetry.space_group_name_H-M   'P 1'
#
loop_
_entity.id
_entity.type
_entity.pdbx_description
1 polymer ?
#
loop_
_entity_poly.entity_id
_entity_poly.type
_entity_poly.pdbx_seq_one_letter_code
_entity_poly.pdbx_strand_id
1 'polypeptide(L)'
;MKGLISGSLSALILTTTSTAIAAPVNYEQINSQPSSQVALKINVPHITNSGIRNNNHFIRVAVVGMSLQDLMISVPSQMERFNGVRVRDKSGMDIAAKIEISQGNVSIIFEQPVAPGNSVEVQFTGVKMAVSTDKILLYGVTAKRVGLEGEIPIGTARIDIPN
;
A
#
# COMPACT_ATOMS: atom_id res chain seq x y z
N MET A 1 -84.56 -27.64 18.55
CA MET A 1 -85.13 -26.29 18.36
C MET A 1 -84.07 -25.27 18.74
N LYS A 2 -83.77 -24.37 17.80
CA LYS A 2 -83.35 -22.95 17.95
C LYS A 2 -82.57 -22.56 19.22
N GLY A 3 -81.38 -22.03 19.00
CA GLY A 3 -80.50 -21.48 20.03
C GLY A 3 -80.94 -20.11 20.55
N LEU A 4 -80.08 -19.51 21.38
CA LEU A 4 -79.55 -18.16 21.24
C LEU A 4 -78.53 -17.89 22.36
N ILE A 5 -77.57 -17.04 22.01
CA ILE A 5 -76.29 -16.77 22.65
C ILE A 5 -76.47 -15.61 23.63
N SER A 6 -75.84 -15.71 24.80
CA SER A 6 -75.49 -14.62 25.72
C SER A 6 -74.23 -15.10 26.43
N GLY A 7 -73.10 -14.41 26.52
CA GLY A 7 -72.83 -12.98 26.55
C GLY A 7 -72.10 -12.71 27.87
N SER A 8 -70.76 -12.66 27.88
CA SER A 8 -70.01 -11.90 28.88
C SER A 8 -68.60 -11.57 28.37
N LEU A 9 -68.26 -10.29 28.53
CA LEU A 9 -66.97 -9.68 28.27
C LEU A 9 -65.91 -10.21 29.23
N SER A 10 -64.70 -10.45 28.72
CA SER A 10 -63.47 -10.30 29.49
C SER A 10 -62.34 -9.95 28.53
N ALA A 11 -61.90 -8.69 28.58
CA ALA A 11 -60.67 -8.25 27.94
C ALA A 11 -59.52 -8.45 28.93
N LEU A 12 -58.55 -9.31 28.58
CA LEU A 12 -57.32 -9.47 29.34
C LEU A 12 -56.18 -8.80 28.56
N ILE A 13 -55.77 -7.61 29.00
CA ILE A 13 -54.60 -6.93 28.45
C ILE A 13 -53.40 -7.34 29.30
N LEU A 14 -52.54 -8.23 28.79
CA LEU A 14 -51.22 -8.47 29.38
C LEU A 14 -50.22 -7.45 28.79
N THR A 15 -49.90 -6.43 29.56
CA THR A 15 -48.73 -5.59 29.32
C THR A 15 -47.50 -6.25 29.93
N THR A 16 -46.69 -6.95 29.12
CA THR A 16 -45.36 -7.40 29.52
C THR A 16 -44.32 -6.36 29.06
N THR A 17 -43.88 -5.49 29.97
CA THR A 17 -42.67 -4.71 29.74
C THR A 17 -41.45 -5.58 30.01
N SER A 18 -40.90 -6.20 28.97
CA SER A 18 -39.62 -6.87 29.06
C SER A 18 -38.50 -5.83 29.05
N THR A 19 -37.99 -5.47 30.23
CA THR A 19 -36.68 -4.81 30.33
C THR A 19 -35.61 -5.87 30.07
N ALA A 20 -35.04 -5.87 28.86
CA ALA A 20 -33.86 -6.66 28.56
C ALA A 20 -32.66 -6.07 29.32
N ILE A 21 -32.25 -6.71 30.41
CA ILE A 21 -30.98 -6.41 31.08
C ILE A 21 -29.90 -7.14 30.28
N ALA A 22 -29.18 -6.41 29.44
CA ALA A 22 -27.98 -6.93 28.81
C ALA A 22 -26.93 -7.19 29.89
N ALA A 23 -26.73 -8.45 30.27
CA ALA A 23 -25.58 -8.83 31.06
C ALA A 23 -24.32 -8.64 30.19
N PRO A 24 -23.26 -7.99 30.68
CA PRO A 24 -22.00 -7.91 29.95
C PRO A 24 -21.45 -9.33 29.81
N VAL A 25 -21.33 -9.79 28.56
CA VAL A 25 -20.60 -11.01 28.22
C VAL A 25 -19.12 -10.71 28.49
N ASN A 26 -18.54 -11.42 29.45
CA ASN A 26 -17.11 -11.35 29.71
C ASN A 26 -16.42 -12.07 28.54
N TYR A 27 -15.83 -11.31 27.61
CA TYR A 27 -14.99 -11.89 26.58
C TYR A 27 -13.79 -12.52 27.27
N GLU A 28 -13.61 -13.84 27.13
CA GLU A 28 -12.32 -14.43 27.45
C GLU A 28 -11.26 -13.74 26.60
N GLN A 29 -10.39 -13.00 27.28
CA GLN A 29 -9.24 -12.35 26.69
C GLN A 29 -8.38 -13.45 26.07
N ILE A 30 -8.40 -13.54 24.74
CA ILE A 30 -7.50 -14.42 23.99
C ILE A 30 -6.09 -14.04 24.42
N ASN A 31 -5.46 -14.88 25.23
CA ASN A 31 -4.04 -14.79 25.53
C ASN A 31 -3.32 -14.77 24.19
N SER A 32 -2.75 -13.62 23.84
CA SER A 32 -1.91 -13.45 22.67
C SER A 32 -0.68 -14.34 22.83
N GLN A 33 -0.78 -15.59 22.39
CA GLN A 33 0.41 -16.39 22.12
C GLN A 33 1.27 -15.60 21.14
N PRO A 34 2.61 -15.58 21.32
CA PRO A 34 3.48 -14.91 20.37
C PRO A 34 3.19 -15.50 18.99
N SER A 35 2.71 -14.65 18.07
CA SER A 35 2.51 -15.03 16.69
C SER A 35 3.80 -15.69 16.22
N SER A 36 3.75 -16.95 15.77
CA SER A 36 4.86 -17.55 15.03
C SER A 36 5.13 -16.64 13.82
N GLN A 37 6.10 -15.75 13.97
CA GLN A 37 6.56 -14.91 12.87
C GLN A 37 7.26 -15.85 11.91
N VAL A 38 6.58 -16.22 10.82
CA VAL A 38 7.24 -16.89 9.70
C VAL A 38 8.29 -15.92 9.19
N ALA A 39 9.55 -16.20 9.51
CA ALA A 39 10.68 -15.42 9.02
C ALA A 39 10.84 -15.70 7.52
N LEU A 40 10.16 -14.90 6.70
CA LEU A 40 10.29 -14.96 5.25
C LEU A 40 11.64 -14.36 4.86
N LYS A 41 12.55 -15.19 4.35
CA LYS A 41 13.79 -14.72 3.75
C LYS A 41 13.48 -14.13 2.36
N ILE A 42 13.32 -12.82 2.29
CA ILE A 42 13.06 -12.11 1.03
C ILE A 42 14.35 -12.15 0.19
N ASN A 43 14.29 -12.84 -0.96
CA ASN A 43 15.42 -12.96 -1.90
C ASN A 43 15.14 -12.27 -3.25
N VAL A 44 14.25 -11.29 -3.23
CA VAL A 44 13.91 -10.44 -4.37
C VAL A 44 14.04 -8.97 -3.98
N PRO A 45 14.38 -8.07 -4.92
CA PRO A 45 14.33 -6.64 -4.66
C PRO A 45 12.99 -6.25 -4.06
N HIS A 46 13.02 -5.33 -3.10
CA HIS A 46 11.80 -4.90 -2.42
C HIS A 46 11.92 -3.45 -1.98
N ILE A 47 10.77 -2.79 -1.87
CA ILE A 47 10.66 -1.43 -1.37
C ILE A 47 11.00 -1.42 0.12
N THR A 48 11.90 -0.53 0.53
CA THR A 48 12.33 -0.37 1.93
C THR A 48 11.86 0.92 2.56
N ASN A 49 11.62 1.95 1.75
CA ASN A 49 11.13 3.24 2.23
C ASN A 49 10.52 4.04 1.07
N SER A 50 9.62 4.97 1.39
CA SER A 50 9.12 5.97 0.47
C SER A 50 8.61 7.19 1.23
N GLY A 51 8.60 8.36 0.60
CA GLY A 51 8.11 9.57 1.24
C GLY A 51 8.43 10.83 0.46
N ILE A 52 8.34 11.96 1.16
CA ILE A 52 8.66 13.29 0.62
C ILE A 52 9.90 13.82 1.32
N ARG A 53 10.86 14.31 0.54
CA ARG A 53 12.05 15.00 1.06
C ARG A 53 12.39 16.17 0.14
N ASN A 54 12.46 17.38 0.70
CA ASN A 54 12.74 18.62 -0.06
C ASN A 54 11.80 18.79 -1.27
N ASN A 55 10.51 18.54 -1.07
CA ASN A 55 9.48 18.58 -2.12
C ASN A 55 9.67 17.57 -3.28
N ASN A 56 10.55 16.59 -3.10
CA ASN A 56 10.71 15.46 -4.02
C ASN A 56 10.06 14.22 -3.42
N HIS A 57 9.35 13.47 -4.25
CA HIS A 57 8.88 12.15 -3.86
C HIS A 57 10.02 11.15 -4.06
N PHE A 58 10.27 10.29 -3.08
CA PHE A 58 11.31 9.27 -3.17
C PHE A 58 10.76 7.87 -2.91
N ILE A 59 11.35 6.88 -3.58
CA ILE A 59 11.09 5.46 -3.40
C ILE A 59 12.46 4.77 -3.30
N ARG A 60 12.70 4.04 -2.21
CA ARG A 60 13.94 3.31 -1.97
C ARG A 60 13.70 1.82 -2.11
N VAL A 61 14.51 1.18 -2.95
CA VAL A 61 14.48 -0.27 -3.23
C VAL A 61 15.80 -0.87 -2.76
N ALA A 62 15.73 -1.91 -1.93
CA ALA A 62 16.90 -2.74 -1.64
C ALA A 62 17.07 -3.79 -2.73
N VAL A 63 18.31 -3.98 -3.20
CA VAL A 63 18.64 -5.00 -4.21
C VAL A 63 19.20 -6.22 -3.49
N VAL A 64 18.51 -7.35 -3.60
CA VAL A 64 18.91 -8.62 -2.98
C VAL A 64 18.73 -9.78 -3.97
N GLY A 65 19.45 -10.87 -3.74
CA GLY A 65 19.41 -12.08 -4.57
C GLY A 65 20.20 -11.94 -5.86
N MET A 66 19.72 -11.16 -6.83
CA MET A 66 20.37 -10.96 -8.13
C MET A 66 20.46 -9.47 -8.48
N SER A 67 21.35 -9.13 -9.40
CA SER A 67 21.53 -7.75 -9.84
C SER A 67 20.25 -7.21 -10.49
N LEU A 68 19.92 -5.96 -10.15
CA LEU A 68 18.79 -5.23 -10.68
C LEU A 68 19.19 -4.59 -12.01
N GLN A 69 18.49 -4.95 -13.07
CA GLN A 69 18.74 -4.47 -14.42
C GLN A 69 17.91 -3.23 -14.73
N ASP A 70 16.60 -3.30 -14.44
CA ASP A 70 15.65 -2.22 -14.72
C ASP A 70 14.67 -2.05 -13.55
N LEU A 71 14.12 -0.84 -13.42
CA LEU A 71 12.93 -0.54 -12.63
C LEU A 71 11.86 0.12 -13.50
N MET A 72 10.61 -0.24 -13.27
CA MET A 72 9.46 0.51 -13.77
C MET A 72 8.65 1.01 -12.59
N ILE A 73 8.35 2.31 -12.60
CA ILE A 73 7.51 2.96 -11.59
C ILE A 73 6.23 3.44 -12.24
N SER A 74 5.09 2.89 -11.83
CA SER A 74 3.79 3.40 -12.20
C SER A 74 3.45 4.60 -11.31
N VAL A 75 3.24 5.75 -11.94
CA VAL A 75 2.97 7.03 -11.30
C VAL A 75 1.47 7.14 -11.00
N PRO A 76 1.07 7.55 -9.78
CA PRO A 76 -0.32 7.73 -9.41
C PRO A 76 -0.99 8.82 -10.26
N SER A 77 -2.26 8.62 -10.61
CA SER A 77 -3.03 9.56 -11.44
C SER A 77 -3.22 10.94 -10.81
N GLN A 78 -3.12 11.03 -9.48
CA GLN A 78 -3.15 12.30 -8.75
C GLN A 78 -1.90 13.16 -9.01
N MET A 79 -0.80 12.58 -9.50
CA MET A 79 0.37 13.37 -9.91
C MET A 79 0.14 13.92 -11.32
N GLU A 80 -0.12 15.23 -11.43
CA GLU A 80 -0.34 15.90 -12.71
C GLU A 80 0.94 15.94 -13.55
N ARG A 81 2.07 16.29 -12.92
CA ARG A 81 3.38 16.34 -13.58
C ARG A 81 4.54 16.29 -12.59
N PHE A 82 5.73 16.03 -13.11
CA PHE A 82 7.02 16.19 -12.42
C PHE A 82 8.04 16.75 -13.42
N ASN A 83 9.09 17.41 -12.93
CA ASN A 83 10.12 18.04 -13.78
C ASN A 83 11.20 17.05 -14.23
N GLY A 84 11.43 15.98 -13.47
CA GLY A 84 12.42 14.98 -13.83
C GLY A 84 12.58 13.90 -12.76
N VAL A 85 13.37 12.89 -13.10
CA VAL A 85 13.67 11.74 -12.23
C VAL A 85 15.17 11.66 -12.01
N ARG A 86 15.59 11.40 -10.77
CA ARG A 86 16.97 11.09 -10.41
C ARG A 86 17.02 9.74 -9.75
N VAL A 87 18.14 9.04 -9.93
CA VAL A 87 18.34 7.73 -9.33
C VAL A 87 19.65 7.75 -8.59
N ARG A 88 19.64 7.34 -7.32
CA ARG A 88 20.78 7.48 -6.42
C ARG A 88 21.09 6.20 -5.68
N ASP A 89 22.36 6.05 -5.31
CA ASP A 89 22.80 4.98 -4.44
C ASP A 89 22.60 5.33 -2.95
N LYS A 90 23.01 4.40 -2.07
CA LYS A 90 22.93 4.60 -0.61
C LYS A 90 23.81 5.75 -0.08
N SER A 91 24.84 6.16 -0.82
CA SER A 91 25.72 7.28 -0.47
C SER A 91 25.17 8.63 -0.97
N GLY A 92 24.11 8.60 -1.80
CA GLY A 92 23.48 9.77 -2.38
C GLY A 92 24.10 10.22 -3.70
N MET A 93 25.05 9.43 -4.25
CA MET A 93 25.59 9.67 -5.59
C MET A 93 24.60 9.22 -6.66
N ASP A 94 24.57 9.93 -7.78
CA ASP A 94 23.69 9.59 -8.90
C ASP A 94 24.17 8.30 -9.58
N ILE A 95 23.24 7.40 -9.89
CA ILE A 95 23.46 6.17 -10.66
C ILE A 95 23.13 6.47 -12.11
N ALA A 96 24.06 6.14 -13.02
CA ALA A 96 23.83 6.29 -14.45
C ALA A 96 22.73 5.31 -14.93
N ALA A 97 21.69 5.87 -15.53
CA ALA A 97 20.56 5.12 -16.04
C ALA A 97 19.88 5.88 -17.19
N LYS A 98 19.35 5.13 -18.16
CA LYS A 98 18.43 5.67 -19.16
C LYS A 98 17.04 5.75 -18.56
N ILE A 99 16.44 6.93 -18.61
CA ILE A 99 15.10 7.19 -18.08
C ILE A 99 14.15 7.47 -19.23
N GLU A 100 13.07 6.69 -19.31
CA GLU A 100 12.00 6.88 -20.30
C GLU A 100 10.67 7.08 -19.58
N ILE A 101 9.92 8.09 -20.00
CA ILE A 101 8.63 8.43 -19.41
C ILE A 101 7.55 8.14 -20.46
N SER A 102 6.60 7.28 -20.13
CA SER A 102 5.52 6.89 -21.03
C SER A 102 4.22 6.70 -20.24
N GLN A 103 3.13 7.32 -20.70
CA GLN A 103 1.75 7.15 -20.20
C GLN A 103 1.61 6.61 -18.74
N GLY A 104 2.00 7.42 -17.75
CA GLY A 104 1.86 7.06 -16.33
C GLY A 104 2.90 6.09 -15.78
N ASN A 105 3.95 5.77 -16.54
CA ASN A 105 5.08 4.94 -16.12
C ASN A 105 6.41 5.67 -16.35
N VAL A 106 7.37 5.36 -15.49
CA VAL A 106 8.78 5.74 -15.64
C VAL A 106 9.60 4.46 -15.68
N SER A 107 10.21 4.20 -16.84
CA SER A 107 11.18 3.13 -17.03
C SER A 107 12.58 3.66 -16.74
N ILE A 108 13.35 2.90 -15.96
CA ILE A 108 14.70 3.20 -15.51
C ILE A 108 15.55 1.99 -15.84
N ILE A 109 16.39 2.11 -16.87
CA ILE A 109 17.29 1.06 -17.34
C ILE A 109 18.68 1.43 -16.87
N PHE A 110 19.26 0.65 -15.95
CA PHE A 110 20.59 0.96 -15.42
C PHE A 110 21.67 0.68 -16.46
N GLU A 111 22.59 1.62 -16.67
CA GLU A 111 23.71 1.41 -17.60
C GLU A 111 24.60 0.24 -17.16
N GLN A 112 24.76 0.09 -15.84
CA GLN A 112 25.36 -1.08 -15.21
C GLN A 112 24.36 -1.65 -14.20
N PRO A 113 24.08 -2.97 -14.24
CA PRO A 113 23.17 -3.58 -13.28
C PRO A 113 23.60 -3.32 -11.84
N VAL A 114 22.65 -2.93 -11.00
CA VAL A 114 22.92 -2.66 -9.58
C VAL A 114 23.09 -3.98 -8.86
N ALA A 115 24.27 -4.21 -8.27
CA ALA A 115 24.59 -5.47 -7.61
C ALA A 115 23.79 -5.69 -6.30
N PRO A 116 23.52 -6.95 -5.92
CA PRO A 116 22.93 -7.28 -4.61
C PRO A 116 23.71 -6.68 -3.43
N GLY A 117 23.00 -6.34 -2.36
CA GLY A 117 23.56 -5.68 -1.18
C GLY A 117 23.62 -4.15 -1.29
N ASN A 118 23.28 -3.59 -2.45
CA ASN A 118 23.09 -2.15 -2.64
C ASN A 118 21.62 -1.74 -2.53
N SER A 119 21.38 -0.43 -2.58
CA SER A 119 20.04 0.15 -2.65
C SER A 119 19.98 1.23 -3.71
N VAL A 120 18.81 1.35 -4.31
CA VAL A 120 18.48 2.40 -5.27
C VAL A 120 17.42 3.30 -4.66
N GLU A 121 17.60 4.60 -4.76
CA GLU A 121 16.57 5.59 -4.44
C GLU A 121 16.17 6.35 -5.71
N VAL A 122 14.93 6.18 -6.13
CA VAL A 122 14.32 6.93 -7.23
C VAL A 122 13.68 8.18 -6.65
N GLN A 123 14.01 9.35 -7.19
CA GLN A 123 13.45 10.64 -6.78
C GLN A 123 12.72 11.30 -7.95
N PHE A 124 11.45 11.63 -7.75
CA PHE A 124 10.68 12.49 -8.63
C PHE A 124 10.83 13.94 -8.16
N THR A 125 11.32 14.80 -9.04
CA THR A 125 11.62 16.20 -8.73
C THR A 125 10.57 17.14 -9.31
N GLY A 126 10.30 18.25 -8.63
CA GLY A 126 9.33 19.24 -9.10
C GLY A 126 7.93 18.66 -9.29
N VAL A 127 7.51 17.79 -8.37
CA VAL A 127 6.20 17.15 -8.41
C VAL A 127 5.11 18.21 -8.24
N LYS A 128 4.12 18.17 -9.14
CA LYS A 128 2.88 18.94 -9.05
C LYS A 128 1.72 17.96 -9.00
N MET A 129 0.91 18.11 -7.95
CA MET A 129 -0.29 17.33 -7.74
C MET A 129 -1.47 17.96 -8.47
N ALA A 130 -2.36 17.13 -9.02
CA ALA A 130 -3.67 17.56 -9.43
C ALA A 130 -4.42 18.08 -8.18
N VAL A 131 -5.37 18.99 -8.37
CA VAL A 131 -6.24 19.45 -7.27
C VAL A 131 -7.12 18.27 -6.86
N SER A 132 -6.71 17.56 -5.81
CA SER A 132 -7.44 16.42 -5.25
C SER A 132 -7.49 16.50 -3.73
N THR A 133 -8.51 15.87 -3.15
CA THR A 133 -8.63 15.69 -1.70
C THR A 133 -7.80 14.52 -1.18
N ASP A 134 -7.26 13.69 -2.07
CA ASP A 134 -6.52 12.48 -1.73
C ASP A 134 -5.12 12.83 -1.26
N LYS A 135 -4.82 12.43 -0.02
CA LYS A 135 -3.53 12.65 0.62
C LYS A 135 -2.61 11.44 0.56
N ILE A 136 -2.99 10.38 -0.14
CA ILE A 136 -2.23 9.15 -0.23
C ILE A 136 -1.95 8.86 -1.69
N LEU A 137 -0.67 8.71 -2.00
CA LEU A 137 -0.19 8.36 -3.33
C LEU A 137 0.39 6.96 -3.33
N LEU A 138 -0.01 6.16 -4.32
CA LEU A 138 0.38 4.78 -4.47
C LEU A 138 1.14 4.60 -5.78
N TYR A 139 2.44 4.32 -5.70
CA TYR A 139 3.29 4.06 -6.86
C TYR A 139 3.46 2.56 -7.01
N GLY A 140 3.10 2.01 -8.16
CA GLY A 140 3.47 0.64 -8.49
C GLY A 140 4.98 0.54 -8.75
N VAL A 141 5.64 -0.47 -8.22
CA VAL A 141 7.07 -0.70 -8.45
C VAL A 141 7.28 -2.10 -8.97
N THR A 142 7.92 -2.17 -10.14
CA THR A 142 8.25 -3.41 -10.83
C THR A 142 9.75 -3.44 -11.10
N ALA A 143 10.36 -4.61 -10.94
CA ALA A 143 11.79 -4.81 -11.11
C ALA A 143 12.09 -5.89 -12.15
N LYS A 144 13.13 -5.68 -12.94
CA LYS A 144 13.74 -6.71 -13.80
C LYS A 144 15.14 -7.05 -13.30
N ARG A 145 15.45 -8.34 -13.21
CA ARG A 145 16.75 -8.84 -12.74
C ARG A 145 17.54 -9.39 -13.90
N VAL A 146 18.86 -9.28 -13.83
CA VAL A 146 19.76 -9.83 -14.86
C VAL A 146 19.54 -11.33 -14.99
N GLY A 147 19.40 -11.80 -16.23
CA GLY A 147 19.30 -13.23 -16.55
C GLY A 147 17.94 -13.86 -16.27
N LEU A 148 16.92 -13.07 -15.92
CA LEU A 148 15.55 -13.55 -15.83
C LEU A 148 14.68 -12.90 -16.91
N GLU A 149 13.89 -13.72 -17.57
CA GLU A 149 12.86 -13.25 -18.48
C GLU A 149 11.65 -12.74 -17.69
N GLY A 150 11.15 -11.58 -18.08
CA GLY A 150 9.99 -10.95 -17.47
C GLY A 150 10.27 -9.99 -16.32
N GLU A 151 9.23 -9.25 -15.99
CA GLU A 151 9.22 -8.23 -14.95
C GLU A 151 8.51 -8.75 -13.70
N ILE A 152 8.96 -8.32 -12.52
CA ILE A 152 8.43 -8.79 -11.23
C ILE A 152 7.87 -7.60 -10.46
N PRO A 153 6.57 -7.56 -10.16
CA PRO A 153 6.02 -6.58 -9.24
C PRO A 153 6.64 -6.76 -7.85
N ILE A 154 7.29 -5.72 -7.32
CA ILE A 154 7.94 -5.75 -6.01
C ILE A 154 7.18 -4.94 -4.94
N GLY A 155 6.01 -4.42 -5.30
CA GLY A 155 5.04 -3.84 -4.37
C GLY A 155 4.56 -2.46 -4.78
N THR A 156 3.97 -1.77 -3.81
CA THR A 156 3.44 -0.42 -3.95
C THR A 156 4.10 0.50 -2.93
N ALA A 157 4.72 1.58 -3.40
CA ALA A 157 5.26 2.61 -2.52
C ALA A 157 4.15 3.58 -2.12
N ARG A 158 3.96 3.78 -0.82
CA ARG A 158 2.98 4.73 -0.28
C ARG A 158 3.68 6.03 0.09
N ILE A 159 3.13 7.15 -0.37
CA ILE A 159 3.58 8.50 0.01
C ILE A 159 2.37 9.28 0.51
N ASP A 160 2.44 9.71 1.76
CA ASP A 160 1.42 10.57 2.37
C ASP A 160 1.77 12.05 2.14
N ILE A 161 0.83 12.82 1.61
CA ILE A 161 0.96 14.26 1.35
C ILE A 161 0.68 15.02 2.65
N PRO A 162 1.61 15.88 3.13
CA PRO A 162 1.41 16.70 4.31
C PRO A 162 0.32 17.75 4.08
N ASN A 163 -0.30 18.19 5.19
CA ASN A 163 -1.33 19.25 5.19
C ASN A 163 -0.75 20.62 4.87
#